data_AF-A0AAU4Q879-F1
#
_entry.id   AF-A0AAU4Q879-F1
#
_cell.length_a   1.000
_cell.length_b   1.000
_cell.length_c   1.000
_cell.angle_alpha   90.00
_cell.angle_beta   90.00
_cell.angle_gamma   90.00
#
_symmetry.space_group_name_H-M   'P 1'
#
loop_
_entity.id
_entity.type
_entity.pdbx_description
1 polymer ?
#
loop_
_entity_poly.entity_id
_entity_poly.type
_entity_poly.pdbx_seq_one_letter_code
_entity_poly.pdbx_strand_id
1 'polypeptide(L)'
;MAQPPRRTHKRRESVLRRRIWGAAFILAVCAGVTPVAAAHAAPARPGPLPLERLFDNRAVSDATAPGEADFDGAGSSLSAQDLTAAGWTPGRTMEIDRARLTWPRTAGSGPDNVRANGQSVRVNGRGDALAFLVAGTGGDASGTGVVRYADGSRSTYRLTAPDWRTGPLATKSVALPHRNTPYGPIAEQTRLYAVTVPVRKGRQISSVDLPRASGGALHVFGLSVRAATSGWTGSWSASPAGYTAVGPWLDRTIRLVVHTSTGGPKVRIRLENTFAASPVPIGSASVAVQGAGATALGKPVRLTFRGHSGTQLPAGGQAFSDPVDFDVPENANLLVSFHLPDPVTAAPVHSQAIQRSYVSTMGDHAAEADGSSFSSTISYWPLLTGVDVGGGPGSVVLLGDSITDGVKSTLDANHRWPNVLATRLLAQSKVPHYGVLNEGISANRVIADRYPGDGLSTDTGGVSALHRLDRDVFAQTSAKTVVVFQGVNDVRWGASAEQVEAGLREIVARAHARGLKVIGATITPCEGEALCTPAADVQREAINSFVRSAGSGFDGFLDFDAVVRDPAHPARMLPAYDSGDHLHPGDPGLKALADSIDLNVLRP
;
A
#
# COMPACT_ATOMS: atom_id res chain seq x y z
N MET A 1 -36.11 -53.07 55.45
CA MET A 1 -34.98 -52.90 56.40
C MET A 1 -35.13 -51.48 56.97
N ALA A 2 -35.49 -51.22 58.24
CA ALA A 2 -34.95 -51.72 59.51
C ALA A 2 -33.49 -51.24 59.71
N GLN A 3 -33.09 -50.33 60.62
CA GLN A 3 -33.66 -49.84 61.91
C GLN A 3 -33.71 -50.93 63.02
N PRO A 4 -33.65 -50.63 64.35
CA PRO A 4 -33.47 -49.36 65.09
C PRO A 4 -32.10 -49.35 65.85
N PRO A 5 -31.85 -49.23 67.20
CA PRO A 5 -32.64 -48.71 68.34
C PRO A 5 -31.90 -47.98 69.52
N ARG A 6 -32.31 -46.72 69.82
CA ARG A 6 -32.63 -46.20 71.20
C ARG A 6 -31.42 -45.96 72.19
N ARG A 7 -31.53 -45.32 73.39
CA ARG A 7 -32.67 -44.83 74.24
C ARG A 7 -32.23 -43.82 75.36
N THR A 8 -33.07 -42.80 75.68
CA THR A 8 -33.30 -42.17 77.04
C THR A 8 -32.13 -41.48 77.83
N HIS A 9 -32.28 -40.60 78.85
CA HIS A 9 -33.42 -39.84 79.46
C HIS A 9 -32.95 -38.58 80.27
N LYS A 10 -33.92 -37.82 80.84
CA LYS A 10 -33.99 -37.02 82.13
C LYS A 10 -32.72 -36.95 83.03
N ARG A 11 -32.42 -35.91 83.84
CA ARG A 11 -33.14 -34.79 84.55
C ARG A 11 -32.10 -33.66 84.81
N ARG A 12 -32.41 -32.35 84.82
CA ARG A 12 -32.95 -31.47 85.90
C ARG A 12 -32.21 -31.48 87.27
N GLU A 13 -32.09 -30.28 87.85
CA GLU A 13 -31.59 -29.93 89.22
C GLU A 13 -30.05 -30.04 89.48
N SER A 14 -29.41 -29.25 90.37
CA SER A 14 -29.67 -27.87 90.86
C SER A 14 -28.44 -27.26 91.62
N VAL A 15 -28.47 -25.96 91.93
CA VAL A 15 -27.70 -25.21 92.98
C VAL A 15 -26.14 -25.29 93.04
N LEU A 16 -25.49 -24.33 92.35
CA LEU A 16 -24.60 -23.30 92.91
C LEU A 16 -23.69 -23.58 94.14
N ARG A 17 -22.34 -23.50 93.99
CA ARG A 17 -21.44 -22.54 94.72
C ARG A 17 -19.92 -22.63 94.39
N ARG A 18 -19.27 -21.44 94.37
CA ARG A 18 -17.82 -21.10 94.49
C ARG A 18 -16.84 -21.71 93.44
N ARG A 19 -16.25 -20.93 92.52
CA ARG A 19 -15.06 -20.02 92.68
C ARG A 19 -13.85 -20.78 93.28
N ILE A 20 -12.86 -21.22 92.49
CA ILE A 20 -11.67 -20.48 91.97
C ILE A 20 -10.90 -21.48 91.05
N TRP A 21 -10.19 -21.16 89.96
CA TRP A 21 -9.85 -19.92 89.22
C TRP A 21 -9.59 -20.26 87.72
N GLY A 22 -9.24 -19.27 86.86
CA GLY A 22 -8.75 -19.50 85.49
C GLY A 22 -8.69 -18.23 84.64
N ALA A 23 -7.64 -18.06 83.82
CA ALA A 23 -7.42 -16.85 83.01
C ALA A 23 -8.28 -16.82 81.73
N ALA A 24 -8.54 -15.60 81.23
CA ALA A 24 -9.30 -15.36 80.01
C ALA A 24 -8.42 -14.77 78.90
N PHE A 25 -8.79 -15.01 77.65
CA PHE A 25 -8.86 -13.94 76.64
C PHE A 25 -9.87 -14.34 75.56
N ILE A 26 -10.85 -13.47 75.28
CA ILE A 26 -11.79 -13.62 74.16
C ILE A 26 -11.48 -12.51 73.16
N LEU A 27 -11.26 -12.90 71.91
CA LEU A 27 -10.96 -11.96 70.82
C LEU A 27 -12.28 -11.44 70.24
N ALA A 28 -12.63 -10.19 70.58
CA ALA A 28 -13.83 -9.55 70.06
C ALA A 28 -13.60 -9.09 68.61
N VAL A 29 -14.41 -9.60 67.68
CA VAL A 29 -14.45 -9.12 66.29
C VAL A 29 -15.49 -8.00 66.20
N CYS A 30 -15.03 -6.75 66.14
CA CYS A 30 -15.92 -5.60 66.00
C CYS A 30 -16.53 -5.55 64.59
N ALA A 31 -17.86 -5.61 64.50
CA ALA A 31 -18.60 -5.43 63.25
C ALA A 31 -18.62 -3.95 62.83
N GLY A 32 -17.54 -3.49 62.19
CA GLY A 32 -17.46 -2.16 61.60
C GLY A 32 -18.35 -2.07 60.35
N VAL A 33 -19.54 -1.50 60.48
CA VAL A 33 -20.39 -1.15 59.33
C VAL A 33 -19.78 0.09 58.66
N THR A 34 -18.89 -0.14 57.69
CA THR A 34 -18.49 0.91 56.76
C THR A 34 -19.69 1.27 55.88
N PRO A 35 -19.98 2.57 55.66
CA PRO A 35 -20.93 2.93 54.61
C PRO A 35 -20.32 2.49 53.28
N VAL A 36 -21.04 1.66 52.52
CA VAL A 36 -20.69 1.39 51.13
C VAL A 36 -20.84 2.71 50.38
N ALA A 37 -19.72 3.41 50.19
CA ALA A 37 -19.69 4.59 49.34
C ALA A 37 -20.22 4.17 47.97
N ALA A 38 -21.36 4.73 47.58
CA ALA A 38 -21.96 4.47 46.28
C ALA A 38 -20.94 4.90 45.21
N ALA A 39 -20.26 3.91 44.64
CA ALA A 39 -19.29 4.13 43.59
C ALA A 39 -20.02 4.84 42.46
N HIS A 40 -19.76 6.14 42.31
CA HIS A 40 -20.37 6.94 41.27
C HIS A 40 -19.95 6.29 39.96
N ALA A 41 -20.92 5.69 39.26
CA ALA A 41 -20.67 5.06 37.99
C ALA A 41 -20.04 6.12 37.08
N ALA A 42 -18.76 5.93 36.75
CA ALA A 42 -18.00 6.90 35.97
C ALA A 42 -18.82 7.21 34.71
N PRO A 43 -19.11 8.50 34.42
CA PRO A 43 -20.15 8.88 33.47
C PRO A 43 -19.95 8.11 32.17
N ALA A 44 -20.96 7.32 31.80
CA ALA A 44 -20.84 6.30 30.78
C ALA A 44 -20.23 6.91 29.52
N ARG A 45 -19.03 6.45 29.14
CA ARG A 45 -18.27 7.07 28.05
C ARG A 45 -19.18 7.18 26.83
N PRO A 46 -19.35 8.38 26.23
CA PRO A 46 -20.21 8.54 25.08
C PRO A 46 -19.81 7.53 24.01
N GLY A 47 -20.79 6.77 23.52
CA GLY A 47 -20.55 5.70 22.58
C GLY A 47 -19.87 6.21 21.29
N PRO A 48 -19.10 5.37 20.57
CA PRO A 48 -18.25 5.83 19.47
C PRO A 48 -18.99 6.73 18.49
N LEU A 49 -18.39 7.87 18.14
CA LEU A 49 -19.01 8.92 17.32
C LEU A 49 -18.44 8.91 15.89
N PRO A 50 -19.19 9.37 14.86
CA PRO A 50 -18.61 9.68 13.56
C PRO A 50 -17.40 10.61 13.70
N LEU A 51 -16.39 10.47 12.84
CA LEU A 51 -15.13 11.21 12.93
C LEU A 51 -15.37 12.73 12.91
N GLU A 52 -16.32 13.18 12.09
CA GLU A 52 -16.71 14.58 11.89
C GLU A 52 -17.45 15.17 13.11
N ARG A 53 -17.85 14.34 14.08
CA ARG A 53 -18.38 14.75 15.39
C ARG A 53 -17.31 14.77 16.48
N LEU A 54 -16.06 14.43 16.13
CA LEU A 54 -14.89 14.43 17.00
C LEU A 54 -13.84 15.46 16.56
N PHE A 55 -14.05 16.17 15.44
CA PHE A 55 -13.17 17.25 15.01
C PHE A 55 -13.12 18.35 16.08
N ASP A 56 -11.91 18.62 16.57
CA ASP A 56 -11.60 19.51 17.69
C ASP A 56 -10.55 20.57 17.33
N ASN A 57 -10.07 20.57 16.08
CA ASN A 57 -9.05 21.48 15.56
C ASN A 57 -9.41 21.91 14.11
N ARG A 58 -8.90 23.06 13.67
CA ARG A 58 -9.09 23.59 12.31
C ARG A 58 -7.74 23.79 11.64
N ALA A 59 -7.45 22.98 10.64
CA ALA A 59 -6.19 22.99 9.90
C ALA A 59 -6.19 23.86 8.65
N VAL A 60 -7.36 24.18 8.07
CA VAL A 60 -7.48 24.86 6.78
C VAL A 60 -7.97 26.30 6.93
N SER A 61 -7.25 27.24 6.30
CA SER A 61 -7.66 28.64 6.14
C SER A 61 -7.67 29.06 4.67
N ASP A 62 -8.39 30.13 4.38
CA ASP A 62 -8.26 30.85 3.12
C ASP A 62 -7.02 31.77 3.18
N ALA A 63 -6.27 31.87 2.08
CA ALA A 63 -5.10 32.75 2.00
C ALA A 63 -5.41 34.25 2.25
N THR A 64 -6.66 34.68 2.08
CA THR A 64 -7.13 36.04 2.40
C THR A 64 -7.51 36.24 3.86
N ALA A 65 -7.70 35.15 4.62
CA ALA A 65 -8.06 35.16 6.04
C ALA A 65 -7.25 34.08 6.81
N PRO A 66 -5.91 34.12 6.82
CA PRO A 66 -5.12 32.97 7.27
C PRO A 66 -5.19 32.74 8.79
N GLY A 67 -5.36 33.80 9.59
CA GLY A 67 -5.53 33.75 11.05
C GLY A 67 -6.87 33.17 11.53
N GLU A 68 -7.72 32.69 10.61
CA GLU A 68 -8.95 31.96 10.94
C GLU A 68 -8.72 30.51 11.39
N ALA A 69 -7.53 29.93 11.15
CA ALA A 69 -7.21 28.54 11.45
C ALA A 69 -5.85 28.40 12.15
N ASP A 70 -5.72 27.37 12.97
CA ASP A 70 -4.50 27.03 13.71
C ASP A 70 -4.31 25.51 13.69
N PHE A 71 -3.45 25.05 12.79
CA PHE A 71 -3.15 23.63 12.61
C PHE A 71 -2.08 23.15 13.60
N ASP A 72 -1.03 23.95 13.80
CA ASP A 72 0.19 23.57 14.52
C ASP A 72 0.26 24.07 15.97
N GLY A 73 -0.67 24.93 16.39
CA GLY A 73 -0.63 25.62 17.68
C GLY A 73 0.17 26.92 17.65
N ALA A 74 0.57 27.39 16.46
CA ALA A 74 1.30 28.63 16.23
C ALA A 74 0.61 29.54 15.20
N GLY A 75 -0.64 29.23 14.82
CA GLY A 75 -1.44 29.96 13.84
C GLY A 75 -1.08 29.67 12.39
N SER A 76 -0.33 28.60 12.10
CA SER A 76 -0.11 28.16 10.72
C SER A 76 -1.24 27.24 10.25
N SER A 77 -1.51 27.20 8.94
CA SER A 77 -2.56 26.35 8.37
C SER A 77 -2.28 25.91 6.93
N LEU A 78 -3.01 24.89 6.48
CA LEU A 78 -3.05 24.41 5.09
C LEU A 78 -3.81 25.42 4.20
N SER A 79 -3.34 25.61 2.97
CA SER A 79 -3.96 26.49 1.98
C SER A 79 -5.22 25.86 1.37
N ALA A 80 -6.38 26.48 1.58
CA ALA A 80 -7.64 26.09 0.92
C ALA A 80 -7.57 26.20 -0.61
N GLN A 81 -6.86 27.21 -1.11
CA GLN A 81 -6.58 27.43 -2.53
C GLN A 81 -5.80 26.25 -3.12
N ASP A 82 -4.72 25.83 -2.46
CA ASP A 82 -3.86 24.74 -2.94
C ASP A 82 -4.59 23.39 -2.91
N LEU A 83 -5.36 23.12 -1.85
CA LEU A 83 -6.22 21.93 -1.76
C LEU A 83 -7.22 21.90 -2.92
N THR A 84 -7.85 23.04 -3.23
CA THR A 84 -8.79 23.15 -4.35
C THR A 84 -8.09 22.94 -5.70
N ALA A 85 -6.90 23.51 -5.90
CA ALA A 85 -6.07 23.33 -7.10
C ALA A 85 -5.59 21.88 -7.28
N ALA A 86 -5.26 21.19 -6.19
CA ALA A 86 -4.96 19.76 -6.14
C ALA A 86 -6.20 18.86 -6.38
N GLY A 87 -7.40 19.44 -6.41
CA GLY A 87 -8.69 18.75 -6.54
C GLY A 87 -9.26 18.21 -5.23
N TRP A 88 -8.62 18.45 -4.08
CA TRP A 88 -9.00 18.02 -2.74
C TRP A 88 -10.10 18.95 -2.16
N THR A 89 -11.27 18.96 -2.80
CA THR A 89 -12.38 19.84 -2.44
C THR A 89 -13.22 19.32 -1.25
N PRO A 90 -13.84 20.20 -0.44
CA PRO A 90 -14.61 19.80 0.74
C PRO A 90 -15.65 18.71 0.47
N GLY A 91 -15.60 17.62 1.23
CA GLY A 91 -16.50 16.48 1.08
C GLY A 91 -16.20 15.52 -0.08
N ARG A 92 -15.14 15.73 -0.88
CA ARG A 92 -14.76 14.81 -1.98
C ARG A 92 -14.27 13.47 -1.41
N THR A 93 -14.87 12.36 -1.84
CA THR A 93 -14.33 11.02 -1.61
C THR A 93 -13.31 10.65 -2.69
N MET A 94 -12.05 10.67 -2.30
CA MET A 94 -10.88 10.27 -3.08
C MET A 94 -10.60 8.79 -2.88
N GLU A 95 -9.91 8.16 -3.82
CA GLU A 95 -9.30 6.85 -3.63
C GLU A 95 -7.77 7.03 -3.58
N ILE A 96 -7.12 6.44 -2.58
CA ILE A 96 -5.67 6.41 -2.36
C ILE A 96 -5.36 5.02 -1.78
N ASP A 97 -4.41 4.27 -2.34
CA ASP A 97 -4.04 2.91 -1.90
C ASP A 97 -5.24 1.94 -1.73
N ARG A 98 -6.23 2.03 -2.64
CA ARG A 98 -7.60 1.45 -2.61
C ARG A 98 -8.51 1.91 -1.44
N ALA A 99 -8.06 2.76 -0.55
CA ALA A 99 -8.87 3.30 0.54
C ALA A 99 -9.74 4.48 0.06
N ARG A 100 -11.02 4.49 0.44
CA ARG A 100 -11.98 5.56 0.09
C ARG A 100 -12.01 6.63 1.17
N LEU A 101 -11.00 7.50 1.16
CA LEU A 101 -10.85 8.60 2.11
C LEU A 101 -11.67 9.81 1.65
N THR A 102 -12.43 10.43 2.54
CA THR A 102 -13.24 11.61 2.25
C THR A 102 -12.62 12.82 2.90
N TRP A 103 -12.36 13.87 2.13
CA TRP A 103 -11.87 15.15 2.65
C TRP A 103 -12.98 15.81 3.50
N PRO A 104 -12.67 16.47 4.63
CA PRO A 104 -13.66 17.11 5.49
C PRO A 104 -14.67 17.98 4.74
N ARG A 105 -15.92 17.97 5.20
CA ARG A 105 -17.03 18.76 4.60
C ARG A 105 -17.05 20.21 5.08
N THR A 106 -16.26 20.56 6.09
CA THR A 106 -16.18 21.88 6.68
C THR A 106 -15.41 22.85 5.77
N ALA A 107 -16.12 23.46 4.83
CA ALA A 107 -15.69 24.69 4.19
C ALA A 107 -15.94 25.87 5.15
N GLY A 108 -14.93 26.71 5.39
CA GLY A 108 -15.04 27.87 6.28
C GLY A 108 -14.77 27.54 7.75
N SER A 109 -15.57 28.10 8.66
CA SER A 109 -15.17 28.36 10.07
C SER A 109 -15.33 27.22 11.07
N GLY A 110 -15.62 26.00 10.62
CA GLY A 110 -15.71 24.82 11.49
C GLY A 110 -14.39 24.07 11.63
N PRO A 111 -14.22 23.22 12.66
CA PRO A 111 -13.10 22.31 12.75
C PRO A 111 -13.15 21.27 11.61
N ASP A 112 -11.99 20.83 11.14
CA ASP A 112 -11.81 19.95 9.98
C ASP A 112 -11.00 18.69 10.30
N ASN A 113 -10.37 18.62 11.48
CA ASN A 113 -9.61 17.46 11.91
C ASN A 113 -9.69 17.22 13.43
N VAL A 114 -9.27 16.02 13.85
CA VAL A 114 -9.20 15.64 15.28
C VAL A 114 -7.75 15.40 15.72
N ARG A 115 -7.36 15.97 16.85
CA ARG A 115 -6.07 15.75 17.51
C ARG A 115 -6.13 14.49 18.37
N ALA A 116 -5.49 13.42 17.91
CA ALA A 116 -5.60 12.09 18.49
C ALA A 116 -5.10 12.00 19.94
N ASN A 117 -6.06 11.86 20.87
CA ASN A 117 -5.88 11.80 22.31
C ASN A 117 -6.80 10.73 22.96
N GLY A 118 -7.06 9.62 22.26
CA GLY A 118 -7.90 8.52 22.76
C GLY A 118 -9.40 8.64 22.50
N GLN A 119 -9.85 9.49 21.55
CA GLN A 119 -11.24 9.54 21.08
C GLN A 119 -11.64 8.17 20.46
N SER A 120 -12.92 7.76 20.62
CA SER A 120 -13.43 6.52 20.01
C SER A 120 -14.30 6.83 18.79
N VAL A 121 -13.79 6.51 17.61
CA VAL A 121 -14.43 6.76 16.31
C VAL A 121 -15.30 5.58 15.91
N ARG A 122 -16.54 5.82 15.49
CA ARG A 122 -17.44 4.82 14.93
C ARG A 122 -16.98 4.43 13.53
N VAL A 123 -16.69 3.15 13.33
CA VAL A 123 -16.21 2.64 12.04
C VAL A 123 -16.87 1.31 11.75
N ASN A 124 -17.70 1.26 10.71
CA ASN A 124 -18.44 0.06 10.32
C ASN A 124 -17.89 -0.48 9.01
N GLY A 125 -17.40 -1.72 9.00
CA GLY A 125 -17.00 -2.40 7.76
C GLY A 125 -16.24 -3.70 7.98
N ARG A 126 -15.88 -4.35 6.87
CA ARG A 126 -14.93 -5.47 6.80
C ARG A 126 -13.91 -5.15 5.71
N GLY A 127 -12.66 -5.53 5.93
CA GLY A 127 -11.56 -5.11 5.05
C GLY A 127 -10.27 -5.86 5.33
N ASP A 128 -9.20 -5.40 4.67
CA ASP A 128 -7.82 -5.86 4.89
C ASP A 128 -7.00 -4.87 5.76
N ALA A 129 -7.35 -3.59 5.76
CA ALA A 129 -6.73 -2.54 6.57
C ALA A 129 -7.74 -1.47 7.02
N LEU A 130 -7.34 -0.66 8.00
CA LEU A 130 -7.86 0.69 8.21
C LEU A 130 -6.89 1.67 7.57
N ALA A 131 -7.41 2.68 6.88
CA ALA A 131 -6.62 3.76 6.30
C ALA A 131 -7.02 5.08 6.97
N PHE A 132 -6.02 5.83 7.42
CA PHE A 132 -6.15 7.14 8.05
C PHE A 132 -5.53 8.18 7.13
N LEU A 133 -6.22 9.31 6.92
CA LEU A 133 -5.63 10.51 6.34
C LEU A 133 -5.12 11.39 7.48
N VAL A 134 -3.80 11.60 7.54
CA VAL A 134 -3.10 12.16 8.70
C VAL A 134 -2.01 13.16 8.32
N ALA A 135 -1.60 13.94 9.32
CA ALA A 135 -0.29 14.58 9.37
C ALA A 135 0.11 14.84 10.84
N GLY A 136 1.42 14.90 11.08
CA GLY A 136 2.00 15.36 12.34
C GLY A 136 2.20 16.88 12.33
N THR A 137 2.11 17.51 13.50
CA THR A 137 2.54 18.92 13.69
C THR A 137 3.44 19.02 14.91
N GLY A 138 4.58 19.70 14.76
CA GLY A 138 5.60 19.79 15.80
C GLY A 138 6.57 18.62 15.78
N GLY A 139 6.83 18.07 14.59
CA GLY A 139 7.57 16.83 14.37
C GLY A 139 6.68 15.62 14.14
N ASP A 140 7.31 14.51 13.77
CA ASP A 140 6.63 13.24 13.53
C ASP A 140 5.84 12.79 14.77
N ALA A 141 4.60 12.37 14.55
CA ALA A 141 3.70 11.95 15.60
C ALA A 141 3.40 10.44 15.48
N SER A 142 3.36 9.73 16.60
CA SER A 142 2.93 8.32 16.60
C SER A 142 2.22 7.90 17.88
N GLY A 143 1.55 6.76 17.86
CA GLY A 143 0.99 6.17 19.07
C GLY A 143 0.24 4.86 18.81
N THR A 144 -0.22 4.22 19.88
CA THR A 144 -0.96 2.94 19.80
C THR A 144 -2.46 3.17 20.01
N GLY A 145 -3.27 2.79 19.01
CA GLY A 145 -4.74 2.76 19.09
C GLY A 145 -5.30 1.34 19.23
N VAL A 146 -6.62 1.21 19.28
CA VAL A 146 -7.33 -0.08 19.40
C VAL A 146 -8.47 -0.20 18.38
N VAL A 147 -8.41 -1.23 17.53
CA VAL A 147 -9.55 -1.66 16.70
C VAL A 147 -10.47 -2.54 17.54
N ARG A 148 -11.77 -2.23 17.53
CA ARG A 148 -12.83 -2.98 18.22
C ARG A 148 -13.73 -3.64 17.19
N TYR A 149 -13.97 -4.93 17.37
CA TYR A 149 -14.78 -5.73 16.46
C TYR A 149 -16.15 -6.03 17.07
N ALA A 150 -17.16 -6.23 16.22
CA ALA A 150 -18.54 -6.46 16.65
C ALA A 150 -18.77 -7.79 17.40
N ASP A 151 -17.78 -8.68 17.42
CA ASP A 151 -17.73 -9.89 18.25
C ASP A 151 -17.16 -9.64 19.67
N GLY A 152 -16.96 -8.37 20.05
CA GLY A 152 -16.37 -7.97 21.32
C GLY A 152 -14.84 -8.11 21.40
N SER A 153 -14.20 -8.72 20.39
CA SER A 153 -12.75 -8.83 20.35
C SER A 153 -12.07 -7.51 19.98
N ARG A 154 -10.76 -7.42 20.23
CA ARG A 154 -9.93 -6.23 19.96
C ARG A 154 -8.55 -6.59 19.41
N SER A 155 -7.95 -5.68 18.66
CA SER A 155 -6.52 -5.68 18.31
C SER A 155 -5.94 -4.28 18.46
N THR A 156 -4.69 -4.19 18.93
CA THR A 156 -3.92 -2.94 18.91
C THR A 156 -3.42 -2.65 17.49
N TYR A 157 -3.10 -1.39 17.23
CA TYR A 157 -2.36 -0.95 16.04
C TYR A 157 -1.45 0.23 16.41
N ARG A 158 -0.29 0.36 15.77
CA ARG A 158 0.49 1.61 15.81
C ARG A 158 0.08 2.47 14.61
N LEU A 159 -0.14 3.75 14.84
CA LEU A 159 -0.29 4.76 13.79
C LEU A 159 0.87 5.73 13.87
N THR A 160 1.34 6.16 12.71
CA THR A 160 2.35 7.19 12.50
C THR A 160 1.78 8.26 11.60
N ALA A 161 2.17 9.50 11.80
CA ALA A 161 1.89 10.62 10.92
C ALA A 161 3.17 11.47 10.84
N PRO A 162 3.88 11.48 9.70
CA PRO A 162 5.06 12.32 9.54
C PRO A 162 4.67 13.81 9.61
N ASP A 163 5.63 14.67 9.97
CA ASP A 163 5.37 16.12 10.04
C ASP A 163 4.92 16.68 8.69
N TRP A 164 3.94 17.58 8.73
CA TRP A 164 3.37 18.23 7.55
C TRP A 164 4.38 19.07 6.75
N ARG A 165 5.37 19.69 7.40
CA ARG A 165 6.36 20.60 6.80
C ARG A 165 7.68 19.92 6.47
N THR A 166 8.12 18.95 7.29
CA THR A 166 9.45 18.30 7.16
C THR A 166 9.42 16.81 6.86
N GLY A 167 8.26 16.15 6.87
CA GLY A 167 8.15 14.72 6.58
C GLY A 167 8.40 14.35 5.09
N PRO A 168 8.62 13.06 4.81
CA PRO A 168 9.15 12.60 3.52
C PRO A 168 8.12 12.71 2.38
N LEU A 169 8.46 13.50 1.37
CA LEU A 169 7.69 13.64 0.11
C LEU A 169 7.42 12.28 -0.57
N ALA A 170 8.31 11.30 -0.39
CA ALA A 170 8.24 9.95 -0.96
C ALA A 170 6.99 9.14 -0.56
N THR A 171 6.34 9.50 0.56
CA THR A 171 5.14 8.81 1.08
C THR A 171 3.91 9.72 1.19
N LYS A 172 3.98 10.95 0.63
CA LYS A 172 2.84 11.88 0.63
C LYS A 172 1.67 11.31 -0.17
N SER A 173 0.45 11.67 0.21
CA SER A 173 -0.71 11.59 -0.68
C SER A 173 -0.93 12.90 -1.44
N VAL A 174 -0.57 14.05 -0.85
CA VAL A 174 -0.52 15.34 -1.56
C VAL A 174 0.54 16.23 -0.92
N ALA A 175 1.16 17.10 -1.74
CA ALA A 175 1.91 18.25 -1.28
C ALA A 175 1.25 19.52 -1.83
N LEU A 176 1.15 20.54 -0.99
CA LEU A 176 0.62 21.86 -1.30
C LEU A 176 1.81 22.84 -1.33
N PRO A 177 1.94 23.72 -2.35
CA PRO A 177 3.08 24.64 -2.46
C PRO A 177 3.17 25.70 -1.35
N HIS A 178 2.08 26.00 -0.64
CA HIS A 178 2.01 27.06 0.37
C HIS A 178 1.66 26.57 1.78
N ARG A 179 2.06 27.39 2.75
CA ARG A 179 1.58 27.39 4.13
C ARG A 179 0.96 28.75 4.44
N ASN A 180 -0.24 28.75 5.01
CA ASN A 180 -0.83 29.97 5.56
C ASN A 180 -0.24 30.23 6.96
N THR A 181 -0.01 31.50 7.29
CA THR A 181 0.55 31.94 8.59
C THR A 181 -0.21 33.18 9.07
N PRO A 182 -0.08 33.61 10.35
CA PRO A 182 -0.76 34.81 10.86
C PRO A 182 -0.42 36.11 10.12
N TYR A 183 0.67 36.11 9.34
CA TYR A 183 1.16 37.25 8.56
C TYR A 183 0.85 37.16 7.05
N GLY A 184 0.19 36.09 6.60
CA GLY A 184 -0.09 35.81 5.19
C GLY A 184 0.33 34.41 4.73
N PRO A 185 0.00 34.03 3.47
CA PRO A 185 0.54 32.83 2.83
C PRO A 185 2.05 32.98 2.56
N ILE A 186 2.79 31.88 2.70
CA ILE A 186 4.20 31.76 2.30
C ILE A 186 4.42 30.55 1.39
N ALA A 187 5.40 30.63 0.50
CA ALA A 187 5.85 29.50 -0.32
C ALA A 187 6.70 28.52 0.51
N GLU A 188 6.02 27.60 1.20
CA GLU A 188 6.63 26.54 1.98
C GLU A 188 5.76 25.29 1.87
N GLN A 189 6.31 24.18 1.37
CA GLN A 189 5.53 22.97 1.09
C GLN A 189 4.92 22.35 2.35
N THR A 190 3.63 22.02 2.28
CA THR A 190 2.90 21.28 3.32
C THR A 190 2.34 19.96 2.77
N ARG A 191 2.22 18.92 3.60
CA ARG A 191 1.94 17.52 3.19
C ARG A 191 0.81 16.89 3.99
N LEU A 192 0.10 15.97 3.34
CA LEU A 192 -0.84 15.03 3.96
C LEU A 192 -0.51 13.60 3.53
N TYR A 193 -0.75 12.63 4.42
CA TYR A 193 -0.34 11.23 4.24
C TYR A 193 -1.53 10.29 4.47
N ALA A 194 -1.75 9.34 3.55
CA ALA A 194 -2.57 8.17 3.79
C ALA A 194 -1.71 7.08 4.44
N VAL A 195 -2.08 6.63 5.63
CA VAL A 195 -1.35 5.59 6.36
C VAL A 195 -2.29 4.42 6.65
N THR A 196 -1.92 3.22 6.19
CA THR A 196 -2.70 2.00 6.43
C THR A 196 -2.16 1.19 7.60
N VAL A 197 -3.05 0.60 8.38
CA VAL A 197 -2.73 -0.29 9.50
C VAL A 197 -3.56 -1.58 9.38
N PRO A 198 -2.99 -2.75 9.70
CA PRO A 198 -3.65 -4.03 9.48
C PRO A 198 -4.86 -4.24 10.41
N VAL A 199 -5.86 -4.97 9.93
CA VAL A 199 -6.99 -5.45 10.73
C VAL A 199 -7.14 -6.97 10.63
N ARG A 200 -7.87 -7.56 11.57
CA ARG A 200 -8.16 -9.00 11.53
C ARG A 200 -9.04 -9.33 10.33
N LYS A 201 -8.45 -9.98 9.32
CA LYS A 201 -9.10 -10.37 8.06
C LYS A 201 -10.49 -10.98 8.31
N GLY A 202 -11.50 -10.46 7.60
CA GLY A 202 -12.89 -10.93 7.67
C GLY A 202 -13.70 -10.52 8.91
N ARG A 203 -13.11 -9.89 9.94
CA ARG A 203 -13.83 -9.44 11.14
C ARG A 203 -14.59 -8.13 10.88
N GLN A 204 -15.76 -8.01 11.48
CA GLN A 204 -16.58 -6.79 11.45
C GLN A 204 -16.00 -5.75 12.42
N ILE A 205 -15.53 -4.62 11.91
CA ILE A 205 -15.13 -3.47 12.72
C ILE A 205 -16.41 -2.76 13.20
N SER A 206 -16.39 -2.25 14.43
CA SER A 206 -17.46 -1.45 15.04
C SER A 206 -16.98 -0.07 15.50
N SER A 207 -15.75 0.02 16.02
CA SER A 207 -15.11 1.30 16.34
C SER A 207 -13.59 1.20 16.41
N VAL A 208 -12.95 2.36 16.43
CA VAL A 208 -11.51 2.56 16.47
C VAL A 208 -11.21 3.59 17.56
N ASP A 209 -10.53 3.18 18.61
CA ASP A 209 -9.97 4.12 19.59
C ASP A 209 -8.67 4.69 19.00
N LEU A 210 -8.66 6.00 18.74
CA LEU A 210 -7.48 6.71 18.26
C LEU A 210 -6.33 6.60 19.27
N PRO A 211 -5.06 6.68 18.82
CA PRO A 211 -3.94 6.73 19.75
C PRO A 211 -4.02 7.97 20.67
N ARG A 212 -3.27 7.92 21.78
CA ARG A 212 -2.70 9.14 22.34
C ARG A 212 -1.36 9.36 21.66
N ALA A 213 -1.16 10.54 21.07
CA ALA A 213 0.05 10.87 20.34
C ALA A 213 1.29 11.01 21.26
N SER A 214 2.45 10.72 20.70
CA SER A 214 3.79 11.00 21.24
C SER A 214 4.73 11.38 20.09
N GLY A 215 5.75 12.20 20.40
CA GLY A 215 6.41 13.02 19.38
C GLY A 215 5.61 14.31 19.18
N GLY A 216 5.30 14.66 17.93
CA GLY A 216 4.37 15.74 17.60
C GLY A 216 2.90 15.42 17.93
N ALA A 217 2.01 16.36 17.64
CA ALA A 217 0.57 16.13 17.69
C ALA A 217 0.11 15.37 16.43
N LEU A 218 -0.62 14.27 16.60
CA LEU A 218 -1.16 13.47 15.50
C LEU A 218 -2.56 13.96 15.14
N HIS A 219 -2.75 14.41 13.91
CA HIS A 219 -4.06 14.85 13.41
C HIS A 219 -4.67 13.83 12.46
N VAL A 220 -5.99 13.62 12.54
CA VAL A 220 -6.75 12.74 11.64
C VAL A 220 -7.85 13.54 10.94
N PHE A 221 -7.79 13.57 9.61
CA PHE A 221 -8.74 14.25 8.71
C PHE A 221 -9.81 13.30 8.17
N GLY A 222 -9.46 12.02 8.02
CA GLY A 222 -10.33 10.99 7.46
C GLY A 222 -9.94 9.60 7.93
N LEU A 223 -10.92 8.71 8.04
CA LEU A 223 -10.73 7.32 8.43
C LEU A 223 -11.67 6.43 7.61
N SER A 224 -11.15 5.39 6.97
CA SER A 224 -11.94 4.43 6.20
C SER A 224 -11.48 2.99 6.45
N VAL A 225 -12.39 2.04 6.28
CA VAL A 225 -12.04 0.62 6.15
C VAL A 225 -11.66 0.38 4.69
N ARG A 226 -10.44 -0.09 4.44
CA ARG A 226 -10.03 -0.48 3.09
C ARG A 226 -10.65 -1.83 2.76
N ALA A 227 -11.57 -1.83 1.80
CA ALA A 227 -12.31 -3.01 1.40
C ALA A 227 -11.38 -4.14 0.93
N ALA A 228 -11.69 -5.39 1.30
CA ALA A 228 -10.98 -6.54 0.79
C ALA A 228 -11.38 -6.83 -0.67
N THR A 229 -10.42 -7.26 -1.49
CA THR A 229 -10.63 -7.54 -2.92
C THR A 229 -11.09 -8.97 -3.22
N SER A 230 -11.77 -9.64 -2.28
CA SER A 230 -12.33 -10.98 -2.47
C SER A 230 -13.23 -11.05 -3.71
N GLY A 231 -13.02 -12.05 -4.58
CA GLY A 231 -13.70 -12.16 -5.87
C GLY A 231 -13.02 -11.41 -7.01
N TRP A 232 -11.80 -10.88 -6.79
CA TRP A 232 -10.93 -10.30 -7.80
C TRP A 232 -9.51 -10.84 -7.67
N THR A 233 -8.80 -10.93 -8.78
CA THR A 233 -7.37 -11.21 -8.87
C THR A 233 -6.71 -10.13 -9.73
N GLY A 234 -5.64 -9.50 -9.23
CA GLY A 234 -4.81 -8.65 -10.08
C GLY A 234 -4.08 -9.50 -11.11
N SER A 235 -4.28 -9.22 -12.40
CA SER A 235 -3.69 -9.98 -13.51
C SER A 235 -2.48 -9.29 -14.14
N TRP A 236 -2.42 -7.97 -14.06
CA TRP A 236 -1.25 -7.17 -14.46
C TRP A 236 -1.17 -5.92 -13.58
N SER A 237 0.05 -5.45 -13.33
CA SER A 237 0.35 -4.15 -12.71
C SER A 237 1.72 -3.66 -13.15
N ALA A 238 1.99 -2.39 -12.87
CA ALA A 238 3.30 -1.76 -13.00
C ALA A 238 3.39 -0.56 -12.05
N SER A 239 4.51 -0.46 -11.30
CA SER A 239 4.72 0.62 -10.34
C SER A 239 5.08 1.96 -11.02
N PRO A 240 4.49 3.11 -10.62
CA PRO A 240 4.97 4.43 -11.00
C PRO A 240 6.41 4.67 -10.50
N ALA A 241 7.31 4.89 -11.44
CA ALA A 241 8.75 5.08 -11.29
C ALA A 241 9.17 6.56 -11.13
N GLY A 242 8.27 7.50 -11.45
CA GLY A 242 8.44 8.93 -11.21
C GLY A 242 7.36 9.75 -11.91
N TYR A 243 7.31 11.05 -11.63
CA TYR A 243 6.49 12.01 -12.37
C TYR A 243 7.37 12.73 -13.41
N THR A 244 7.30 12.32 -14.68
CA THR A 244 8.20 12.83 -15.74
C THR A 244 7.46 13.76 -16.70
N ALA A 245 8.21 14.55 -17.46
CA ALA A 245 7.66 15.18 -18.65
C ALA A 245 7.17 14.12 -19.66
N VAL A 246 6.05 14.39 -20.33
CA VAL A 246 5.44 13.55 -21.38
C VAL A 246 4.74 14.43 -22.42
N GLY A 247 4.38 13.86 -23.57
CA GLY A 247 3.60 14.58 -24.57
C GLY A 247 4.37 15.74 -25.24
N PRO A 248 3.77 16.94 -25.42
CA PRO A 248 2.45 17.36 -24.92
C PRO A 248 1.29 16.59 -25.56
N TRP A 249 0.39 16.09 -24.73
CA TRP A 249 -0.84 15.42 -25.14
C TRP A 249 -2.04 16.35 -24.93
N LEU A 250 -2.35 17.15 -25.94
CA LEU A 250 -3.55 18.00 -25.98
C LEU A 250 -4.65 17.27 -26.77
N ASP A 251 -5.79 16.97 -26.15
CA ASP A 251 -6.89 16.21 -26.75
C ASP A 251 -6.40 14.91 -27.43
N ARG A 252 -6.06 13.90 -26.63
CA ARG A 252 -5.44 12.64 -27.10
C ARG A 252 -5.97 11.39 -26.42
N THR A 253 -6.08 10.31 -27.18
CA THR A 253 -6.20 8.95 -26.65
C THR A 253 -4.83 8.30 -26.52
N ILE A 254 -4.56 7.80 -25.33
CA ILE A 254 -3.43 6.91 -25.03
C ILE A 254 -3.96 5.47 -25.08
N ARG A 255 -3.29 4.57 -25.82
CA ARG A 255 -3.64 3.15 -25.95
C ARG A 255 -2.47 2.29 -25.50
N LEU A 256 -2.58 1.77 -24.29
CA LEU A 256 -1.53 0.99 -23.63
C LEU A 256 -1.70 -0.50 -23.91
N VAL A 257 -0.62 -1.15 -24.34
CA VAL A 257 -0.55 -2.61 -24.42
C VAL A 257 -0.07 -3.13 -23.08
N VAL A 258 -0.80 -4.07 -22.48
CA VAL A 258 -0.44 -4.74 -21.22
C VAL A 258 -0.60 -6.25 -21.36
N HIS A 259 0.36 -7.03 -20.86
CA HIS A 259 0.33 -8.49 -20.94
C HIS A 259 -0.24 -9.08 -19.64
N THR A 260 -1.45 -9.62 -19.73
CA THR A 260 -2.16 -10.26 -18.62
C THR A 260 -1.52 -11.59 -18.23
N SER A 261 -1.62 -11.96 -16.95
CA SER A 261 -1.22 -13.28 -16.45
C SER A 261 -2.41 -14.24 -16.48
N THR A 262 -3.28 -14.19 -15.47
CA THR A 262 -4.52 -14.98 -15.40
C THR A 262 -5.71 -14.24 -16.00
N GLY A 263 -6.63 -14.98 -16.62
CA GLY A 263 -7.84 -14.45 -17.27
C GLY A 263 -9.05 -14.40 -16.34
N GLY A 264 -10.20 -14.00 -16.87
CA GLY A 264 -11.47 -14.04 -16.14
C GLY A 264 -12.62 -13.31 -16.85
N PRO A 265 -13.89 -13.59 -16.49
CA PRO A 265 -15.08 -13.13 -17.22
C PRO A 265 -15.47 -11.66 -16.97
N LYS A 266 -14.73 -10.96 -16.11
CA LYS A 266 -14.93 -9.55 -15.81
C LYS A 266 -13.58 -8.87 -15.71
N VAL A 267 -13.53 -7.58 -16.06
CA VAL A 267 -12.33 -6.76 -15.92
C VAL A 267 -12.64 -5.41 -15.26
N ARG A 268 -11.63 -4.83 -14.61
CA ARG A 268 -11.55 -3.40 -14.30
C ARG A 268 -10.10 -2.94 -14.36
N ILE A 269 -9.88 -1.64 -14.59
CA ILE A 269 -8.53 -1.03 -14.60
C ILE A 269 -8.34 -0.14 -13.38
N ARG A 270 -7.08 0.08 -12.98
CA ARG A 270 -6.64 1.08 -11.99
C ARG A 270 -5.84 2.18 -12.70
N LEU A 271 -6.32 3.41 -12.62
CA LEU A 271 -5.58 4.62 -13.02
C LEU A 271 -5.14 5.40 -11.78
N GLU A 272 -3.93 5.93 -11.79
CA GLU A 272 -3.26 6.63 -10.70
C GLU A 272 -2.64 7.93 -11.18
N ASN A 273 -2.84 9.01 -10.43
CA ASN A 273 -2.19 10.31 -10.60
C ASN A 273 -1.15 10.54 -9.49
N THR A 274 -0.43 9.49 -9.15
CA THR A 274 0.53 9.40 -8.03
C THR A 274 1.67 10.42 -8.19
N PHE A 275 2.15 11.00 -7.09
CA PHE A 275 3.14 12.08 -7.02
C PHE A 275 2.72 13.46 -7.58
N ALA A 276 1.82 13.51 -8.58
CA ALA A 276 1.41 14.73 -9.27
C ALA A 276 0.81 15.80 -8.32
N ALA A 277 0.95 17.08 -8.70
CA ALA A 277 0.45 18.23 -7.93
C ALA A 277 -0.93 18.75 -8.40
N SER A 278 -1.42 18.30 -9.57
CA SER A 278 -2.67 18.77 -10.17
C SER A 278 -3.54 17.60 -10.65
N PRO A 279 -4.88 17.73 -10.70
CA PRO A 279 -5.75 16.70 -11.22
C PRO A 279 -5.55 16.40 -12.70
N VAL A 280 -5.80 15.15 -13.10
CA VAL A 280 -5.85 14.72 -14.51
C VAL A 280 -7.28 14.26 -14.84
N PRO A 281 -7.96 14.87 -15.84
CA PRO A 281 -9.23 14.38 -16.35
C PRO A 281 -9.02 13.22 -17.32
N ILE A 282 -9.92 12.23 -17.23
CA ILE A 282 -10.07 11.12 -18.17
C ILE A 282 -11.45 11.28 -18.80
N GLY A 283 -11.54 11.52 -20.11
CA GLY A 283 -12.82 11.79 -20.80
C GLY A 283 -13.64 10.53 -21.05
N SER A 284 -12.99 9.51 -21.61
CA SER A 284 -13.52 8.17 -21.82
C SER A 284 -12.41 7.12 -21.62
N ALA A 285 -12.79 5.85 -21.48
CA ALA A 285 -11.86 4.73 -21.46
C ALA A 285 -12.47 3.44 -22.05
N SER A 286 -11.61 2.51 -22.49
CA SER A 286 -12.00 1.22 -23.06
C SER A 286 -10.96 0.12 -22.80
N VAL A 287 -11.38 -1.12 -23.05
CA VAL A 287 -10.52 -2.32 -23.03
C VAL A 287 -10.85 -3.21 -24.24
N ALA A 288 -9.82 -3.82 -24.84
CA ALA A 288 -9.96 -4.82 -25.88
C ALA A 288 -8.83 -5.85 -25.82
N VAL A 289 -8.99 -7.00 -26.47
CA VAL A 289 -7.86 -7.90 -26.76
C VAL A 289 -7.08 -7.33 -27.96
N GLN A 290 -5.75 -7.33 -27.91
CA GLN A 290 -4.93 -6.89 -29.03
C GLN A 290 -5.05 -7.85 -30.22
N GLY A 291 -5.23 -7.32 -31.43
CA GLY A 291 -5.11 -8.09 -32.68
C GLY A 291 -3.69 -8.01 -33.22
N ALA A 292 -3.27 -6.81 -33.63
CA ALA A 292 -1.91 -6.52 -34.07
C ALA A 292 -1.62 -5.01 -33.93
N GLY A 293 -0.43 -4.64 -33.43
CA GLY A 293 -0.07 -3.23 -33.28
C GLY A 293 -1.06 -2.47 -32.38
N ALA A 294 -1.60 -1.35 -32.87
CA ALA A 294 -2.66 -0.60 -32.19
C ALA A 294 -4.08 -1.14 -32.45
N THR A 295 -4.25 -2.09 -33.38
CA THR A 295 -5.55 -2.65 -33.80
C THR A 295 -6.01 -3.72 -32.83
N ALA A 296 -7.28 -3.63 -32.42
CA ALA A 296 -7.95 -4.59 -31.55
C ALA A 296 -8.47 -5.81 -32.34
N LEU A 297 -8.52 -6.97 -31.67
CA LEU A 297 -9.07 -8.21 -32.24
C LEU A 297 -10.60 -8.18 -32.38
N GLY A 298 -11.26 -7.27 -31.66
CA GLY A 298 -12.70 -7.03 -31.71
C GLY A 298 -13.05 -5.62 -31.24
N LYS A 299 -14.34 -5.30 -31.19
CA LYS A 299 -14.81 -3.97 -30.75
C LYS A 299 -14.39 -3.69 -29.31
N PRO A 300 -13.70 -2.57 -29.00
CA PRO A 300 -13.38 -2.19 -27.63
C PRO A 300 -14.62 -2.04 -26.76
N VAL A 301 -14.57 -2.63 -25.57
CA VAL A 301 -15.61 -2.51 -24.54
C VAL A 301 -15.34 -1.24 -23.75
N ARG A 302 -16.34 -0.35 -23.69
CA ARG A 302 -16.25 0.90 -22.95
C ARG A 302 -16.24 0.63 -21.44
N LEU A 303 -15.35 1.34 -20.74
CA LEU A 303 -15.29 1.38 -19.29
C LEU A 303 -16.09 2.58 -18.77
N THR A 304 -16.50 2.53 -17.50
CA THR A 304 -17.11 3.64 -16.78
C THR A 304 -16.44 3.82 -15.42
N PHE A 305 -16.65 4.98 -14.79
CA PHE A 305 -16.16 5.27 -13.44
C PHE A 305 -17.32 5.77 -12.59
N ARG A 306 -17.79 4.97 -11.63
CA ARG A 306 -18.99 5.24 -10.82
C ARG A 306 -20.20 5.60 -11.71
N GLY A 307 -20.37 4.88 -12.83
CA GLY A 307 -21.42 5.06 -13.83
C GLY A 307 -21.17 6.14 -14.90
N HIS A 308 -20.10 6.92 -14.81
CA HIS A 308 -19.80 8.02 -15.75
C HIS A 308 -18.85 7.56 -16.86
N SER A 309 -18.79 8.27 -18.01
CA SER A 309 -17.87 7.91 -19.13
C SER A 309 -16.40 7.94 -18.74
N GLY A 310 -16.07 8.82 -17.80
CA GLY A 310 -14.72 9.18 -17.42
C GLY A 310 -14.70 9.65 -15.97
N THR A 311 -13.57 10.21 -15.54
CA THR A 311 -13.32 10.59 -14.14
C THR A 311 -12.30 11.74 -14.07
N GLN A 312 -12.10 12.30 -12.88
CA GLN A 312 -10.98 13.17 -12.61
C GLN A 312 -10.15 12.58 -11.46
N LEU A 313 -8.92 12.18 -11.78
CA LEU A 313 -7.92 11.72 -10.82
C LEU A 313 -7.39 12.96 -10.09
N PRO A 314 -7.61 13.16 -8.77
CA PRO A 314 -7.05 14.29 -8.05
C PRO A 314 -5.52 14.12 -7.90
N ALA A 315 -4.82 15.17 -7.45
CA ALA A 315 -3.39 15.08 -7.15
C ALA A 315 -3.11 13.94 -6.15
N GLY A 316 -2.23 13.01 -6.52
CA GLY A 316 -1.86 11.83 -5.72
C GLY A 316 -2.97 10.80 -5.49
N GLY A 317 -4.12 10.92 -6.16
CA GLY A 317 -5.23 9.98 -6.06
C GLY A 317 -5.31 8.98 -7.21
N GLN A 318 -6.17 7.98 -7.05
CA GLN A 318 -6.46 6.95 -8.03
C GLN A 318 -7.96 6.87 -8.37
N ALA A 319 -8.30 6.08 -9.38
CA ALA A 319 -9.64 5.57 -9.61
C ALA A 319 -9.61 4.15 -10.19
N PHE A 320 -10.49 3.28 -9.71
CA PHE A 320 -10.85 2.07 -10.46
C PHE A 320 -11.97 2.38 -11.45
N SER A 321 -11.97 1.72 -12.61
CA SER A 321 -13.18 1.60 -13.41
C SER A 321 -14.22 0.75 -12.67
N ASP A 322 -15.49 0.93 -13.02
CA ASP A 322 -16.53 -0.02 -12.67
C ASP A 322 -16.21 -1.40 -13.30
N PRO A 323 -16.60 -2.51 -12.66
CA PRO A 323 -16.54 -3.84 -13.27
C PRO A 323 -17.36 -3.93 -14.56
N VAL A 324 -16.74 -4.40 -15.65
CA VAL A 324 -17.45 -4.74 -16.89
C VAL A 324 -17.33 -6.23 -17.19
N ASP A 325 -18.40 -6.81 -17.77
CA ASP A 325 -18.39 -8.16 -18.32
C ASP A 325 -17.59 -8.18 -19.63
N PHE A 326 -16.47 -8.91 -19.60
CA PHE A 326 -15.48 -9.00 -20.66
C PHE A 326 -14.54 -10.17 -20.35
N ASP A 327 -14.55 -11.21 -21.18
CA ASP A 327 -13.68 -12.37 -21.02
C ASP A 327 -12.23 -11.99 -21.36
N VAL A 328 -11.44 -11.72 -20.33
CA VAL A 328 -9.99 -11.54 -20.44
C VAL A 328 -9.34 -12.92 -20.65
N PRO A 329 -8.64 -13.16 -21.77
CA PRO A 329 -7.91 -14.40 -21.98
C PRO A 329 -6.68 -14.47 -21.05
N GLU A 330 -6.25 -15.69 -20.72
CA GLU A 330 -4.98 -15.93 -20.03
C GLU A 330 -3.78 -15.62 -20.94
N ASN A 331 -2.69 -15.14 -20.33
CA ASN A 331 -1.40 -14.92 -20.99
C ASN A 331 -1.46 -14.08 -22.29
N ALA A 332 -2.31 -13.06 -22.30
CA ALA A 332 -2.68 -12.31 -23.52
C ALA A 332 -2.45 -10.80 -23.40
N ASN A 333 -2.18 -10.16 -24.54
CA ASN A 333 -2.08 -8.71 -24.64
C ASN A 333 -3.47 -8.06 -24.69
N LEU A 334 -3.74 -7.15 -23.75
CA LEU A 334 -4.89 -6.23 -23.81
C LEU A 334 -4.46 -4.86 -24.30
N LEU A 335 -5.38 -4.18 -25.00
CA LEU A 335 -5.34 -2.75 -25.30
C LEU A 335 -6.23 -2.02 -24.29
N VAL A 336 -5.64 -1.27 -23.37
CA VAL A 336 -6.35 -0.36 -22.47
C VAL A 336 -6.23 1.05 -23.05
N SER A 337 -7.35 1.63 -23.48
CA SER A 337 -7.36 2.99 -24.05
C SER A 337 -8.01 3.98 -23.10
N PHE A 338 -7.48 5.21 -23.00
CA PHE A 338 -8.14 6.31 -22.28
C PHE A 338 -7.88 7.65 -22.97
N HIS A 339 -8.88 8.54 -22.94
CA HIS A 339 -8.84 9.88 -23.52
C HIS A 339 -8.47 10.94 -22.48
N LEU A 340 -7.53 11.80 -22.85
CA LEU A 340 -7.05 12.97 -22.13
C LEU A 340 -7.56 14.22 -22.88
N PRO A 341 -8.65 14.86 -22.44
CA PRO A 341 -9.21 16.05 -23.11
C PRO A 341 -8.31 17.27 -22.93
N ASP A 342 -7.81 17.48 -21.71
CA ASP A 342 -6.98 18.62 -21.33
C ASP A 342 -5.49 18.35 -21.61
N PRO A 343 -4.67 19.39 -21.86
CA PRO A 343 -3.25 19.22 -22.17
C PRO A 343 -2.44 18.62 -21.02
N VAL A 344 -1.93 17.40 -21.23
CA VAL A 344 -1.00 16.71 -20.32
C VAL A 344 0.44 16.85 -20.82
N THR A 345 1.28 17.53 -20.03
CA THR A 345 2.72 17.75 -20.30
C THR A 345 3.64 17.00 -19.33
N ALA A 346 3.07 16.41 -18.29
CA ALA A 346 3.77 15.60 -17.30
C ALA A 346 2.81 14.56 -16.70
N ALA A 347 3.31 13.38 -16.38
CA ALA A 347 2.50 12.28 -15.84
C ALA A 347 3.32 11.38 -14.90
N PRO A 348 2.66 10.65 -13.98
CA PRO A 348 3.27 9.50 -13.33
C PRO A 348 3.47 8.41 -14.39
N VAL A 349 4.70 7.94 -14.55
CA VAL A 349 5.06 6.90 -15.51
C VAL A 349 5.75 5.72 -14.83
N HIS A 350 5.45 4.53 -15.32
CA HIS A 350 6.34 3.39 -15.24
C HIS A 350 7.25 3.38 -16.47
N SER A 351 8.57 3.47 -16.31
CA SER A 351 9.49 3.89 -17.37
C SER A 351 10.12 2.77 -18.23
N GLN A 352 10.07 1.50 -17.79
CA GLN A 352 10.67 0.36 -18.49
C GLN A 352 9.64 -0.69 -18.91
N ALA A 353 8.53 -0.25 -19.53
CA ALA A 353 7.46 -1.14 -19.96
C ALA A 353 7.93 -2.31 -20.85
N ILE A 354 9.00 -2.10 -21.64
CA ILE A 354 9.57 -3.08 -22.60
C ILE A 354 8.45 -3.63 -23.53
N GLN A 355 7.52 -2.73 -23.84
CA GLN A 355 6.29 -2.97 -24.56
C GLN A 355 5.90 -1.68 -25.28
N ARG A 356 5.76 -1.71 -26.61
CA ARG A 356 5.23 -0.60 -27.39
C ARG A 356 3.75 -0.42 -27.09
N SER A 357 3.41 0.83 -26.77
CA SER A 357 2.06 1.38 -26.59
C SER A 357 1.92 2.60 -27.51
N TYR A 358 0.72 3.18 -27.62
CA TYR A 358 0.39 4.11 -28.71
C TYR A 358 -0.29 5.40 -28.25
N VAL A 359 -0.15 6.45 -29.08
CA VAL A 359 -0.77 7.76 -28.89
C VAL A 359 -1.47 8.17 -30.19
N SER A 360 -2.68 8.73 -30.07
CA SER A 360 -3.52 9.07 -31.22
C SER A 360 -3.16 10.39 -31.92
N THR A 361 -3.87 10.66 -33.02
CA THR A 361 -4.21 12.00 -33.52
C THR A 361 -5.12 12.76 -32.54
N MET A 362 -5.51 14.01 -32.84
CA MET A 362 -6.43 14.77 -31.98
C MET A 362 -7.80 14.10 -31.88
N GLY A 363 -8.28 13.90 -30.65
CA GLY A 363 -9.63 13.43 -30.35
C GLY A 363 -9.73 12.21 -29.44
N ASP A 364 -10.97 11.82 -29.14
CA ASP A 364 -11.30 10.56 -28.47
C ASP A 364 -11.45 9.42 -29.48
N HIS A 365 -10.40 8.59 -29.56
CA HIS A 365 -10.31 7.38 -30.34
C HIS A 365 -10.41 6.11 -29.46
N ALA A 366 -10.81 6.21 -28.19
CA ALA A 366 -10.77 5.08 -27.25
C ALA A 366 -11.66 3.91 -27.69
N ALA A 367 -12.78 4.19 -28.37
CA ALA A 367 -13.71 3.18 -28.87
C ALA A 367 -13.31 2.55 -30.22
N GLU A 368 -12.25 3.01 -30.88
CA GLU A 368 -11.89 2.55 -32.22
C GLU A 368 -11.20 1.19 -32.20
N ALA A 369 -11.73 0.22 -32.95
CA ALA A 369 -11.09 -1.09 -33.10
C ALA A 369 -9.84 -1.02 -33.99
N ASP A 370 -9.84 -0.13 -34.99
CA ASP A 370 -8.71 0.05 -35.90
C ASP A 370 -7.54 0.80 -35.25
N GLY A 371 -6.35 0.68 -35.86
CA GLY A 371 -5.11 1.29 -35.41
C GLY A 371 -4.71 2.58 -36.14
N SER A 372 -5.37 2.99 -37.24
CA SER A 372 -4.87 4.08 -38.10
C SER A 372 -4.74 5.43 -37.40
N SER A 373 -5.63 5.72 -36.45
CA SER A 373 -5.60 6.96 -35.65
C SER A 373 -4.41 7.03 -34.69
N PHE A 374 -3.75 5.90 -34.42
CA PHE A 374 -2.66 5.77 -33.44
C PHE A 374 -1.28 6.07 -34.05
N SER A 375 -1.12 7.33 -34.44
CA SER A 375 -0.01 7.86 -35.24
C SER A 375 1.41 7.74 -34.65
N SER A 376 1.58 7.47 -33.35
CA SER A 376 2.91 7.36 -32.73
C SER A 376 2.97 6.38 -31.56
N THR A 377 4.18 5.97 -31.19
CA THR A 377 4.45 4.96 -30.16
C THR A 377 5.18 5.53 -28.95
N ILE A 378 4.87 4.99 -27.76
CA ILE A 378 5.61 5.17 -26.51
C ILE A 378 6.02 3.81 -25.93
N SER A 379 7.06 3.76 -25.11
CA SER A 379 7.61 2.53 -24.49
C SER A 379 7.60 2.58 -22.96
N TYR A 380 6.63 3.29 -22.39
CA TYR A 380 6.40 3.49 -20.97
C TYR A 380 4.89 3.50 -20.72
N TRP A 381 4.45 3.18 -19.49
CA TRP A 381 3.04 3.21 -19.10
C TRP A 381 2.74 4.45 -18.23
N PRO A 382 2.12 5.50 -18.79
CA PRO A 382 1.60 6.63 -18.01
C PRO A 382 0.26 6.27 -17.36
N LEU A 383 0.04 6.72 -16.11
CA LEU A 383 -1.23 6.66 -15.35
C LEU A 383 -1.81 5.26 -15.04
N LEU A 384 -1.65 4.24 -15.89
CA LEU A 384 -2.20 2.90 -15.71
C LEU A 384 -1.28 2.04 -14.83
N THR A 385 -1.80 1.57 -13.69
CA THR A 385 -1.03 0.81 -12.68
C THR A 385 -1.64 -0.54 -12.33
N GLY A 386 -2.78 -0.92 -12.90
CA GLY A 386 -3.33 -2.27 -12.71
C GLY A 386 -4.47 -2.66 -13.63
N VAL A 387 -4.59 -3.97 -13.88
CA VAL A 387 -5.75 -4.63 -14.48
C VAL A 387 -6.14 -5.80 -13.59
N ASP A 388 -7.36 -5.78 -13.08
CA ASP A 388 -7.93 -6.85 -12.26
C ASP A 388 -8.93 -7.66 -13.06
N VAL A 389 -8.91 -8.98 -12.89
CA VAL A 389 -9.89 -9.93 -13.45
C VAL A 389 -10.82 -10.48 -12.36
N GLY A 390 -12.06 -10.78 -12.73
CA GLY A 390 -13.07 -11.35 -11.85
C GLY A 390 -12.74 -12.80 -11.46
N GLY A 391 -12.80 -13.11 -10.17
CA GLY A 391 -12.51 -14.43 -9.62
C GLY A 391 -11.02 -14.66 -9.34
N GLY A 392 -10.54 -15.87 -9.66
CA GLY A 392 -9.17 -16.32 -9.41
C GLY A 392 -8.81 -16.54 -7.92
N PRO A 393 -7.62 -17.10 -7.65
CA PRO A 393 -7.15 -17.39 -6.28
C PRO A 393 -6.49 -16.18 -5.59
N GLY A 394 -6.36 -15.03 -6.27
CA GLY A 394 -5.54 -13.89 -5.89
C GLY A 394 -4.18 -13.88 -6.57
N SER A 395 -3.25 -13.07 -6.07
CA SER A 395 -2.02 -12.70 -6.78
C SER A 395 -0.74 -12.88 -5.98
N VAL A 396 0.37 -12.98 -6.72
CA VAL A 396 1.75 -12.88 -6.23
C VAL A 396 2.33 -11.55 -6.71
N VAL A 397 2.88 -10.76 -5.79
CA VAL A 397 3.53 -9.49 -6.07
C VAL A 397 5.04 -9.70 -6.20
N LEU A 398 5.66 -9.15 -7.25
CA LEU A 398 7.10 -9.22 -7.47
C LEU A 398 7.70 -7.83 -7.25
N LEU A 399 8.11 -7.55 -6.01
CA LEU A 399 8.71 -6.28 -5.62
C LEU A 399 10.20 -6.31 -5.96
N GLY A 400 10.60 -5.55 -6.99
CA GLY A 400 11.98 -5.64 -7.47
C GLY A 400 12.53 -4.42 -8.20
N ASP A 401 13.76 -4.57 -8.64
CA ASP A 401 14.50 -3.57 -9.42
C ASP A 401 14.42 -3.83 -10.94
N SER A 402 15.39 -3.33 -11.73
CA SER A 402 15.45 -3.48 -13.19
C SER A 402 15.42 -4.93 -13.69
N ILE A 403 15.89 -5.91 -12.90
CA ILE A 403 15.85 -7.32 -13.30
C ILE A 403 14.42 -7.87 -13.19
N THR A 404 13.61 -7.35 -12.27
CA THR A 404 12.18 -7.70 -12.12
C THR A 404 11.29 -6.91 -13.06
N ASP A 405 11.61 -5.63 -13.26
CA ASP A 405 11.10 -4.79 -14.34
C ASP A 405 11.27 -5.51 -15.70
N GLY A 406 12.44 -6.15 -15.88
CA GLY A 406 12.74 -7.07 -16.97
C GLY A 406 13.66 -6.48 -18.03
N VAL A 407 14.46 -5.47 -17.66
CA VAL A 407 15.42 -4.77 -18.52
C VAL A 407 16.33 -5.77 -19.25
N LYS A 408 16.57 -5.52 -20.54
CA LYS A 408 17.19 -6.42 -21.55
C LYS A 408 16.33 -7.55 -22.09
N SER A 409 15.08 -7.71 -21.64
CA SER A 409 14.16 -8.59 -22.35
C SER A 409 13.81 -8.04 -23.74
N THR A 410 13.53 -8.93 -24.71
CA THR A 410 13.15 -8.52 -26.07
C THR A 410 11.84 -7.72 -26.07
N LEU A 411 11.89 -6.50 -26.62
CA LEU A 411 10.76 -5.58 -26.76
C LEU A 411 9.55 -6.24 -27.42
N ASP A 412 8.39 -6.16 -26.77
CA ASP A 412 7.10 -6.77 -27.13
C ASP A 412 7.02 -8.31 -27.06
N ALA A 413 8.13 -9.02 -26.80
CA ALA A 413 8.14 -10.48 -26.78
C ALA A 413 7.56 -11.09 -25.48
N ASN A 414 7.38 -10.26 -24.43
CA ASN A 414 6.91 -10.69 -23.10
C ASN A 414 7.78 -11.79 -22.45
N HIS A 415 9.08 -11.81 -22.73
CA HIS A 415 10.04 -12.78 -22.18
C HIS A 415 10.58 -12.42 -20.78
N ARG A 416 10.12 -11.31 -20.17
CA ARG A 416 10.46 -10.89 -18.81
C ARG A 416 10.12 -12.01 -17.81
N TRP A 417 10.94 -12.24 -16.78
CA TRP A 417 10.74 -13.36 -15.85
C TRP A 417 9.37 -13.40 -15.14
N PRO A 418 8.70 -12.26 -14.83
CA PRO A 418 7.30 -12.25 -14.36
C PRO A 418 6.31 -12.90 -15.33
N ASN A 419 6.48 -12.67 -16.64
CA ASN A 419 5.61 -13.23 -17.66
C ASN A 419 5.89 -14.73 -17.87
N VAL A 420 7.16 -15.14 -17.86
CA VAL A 420 7.52 -16.57 -17.89
C VAL A 420 6.98 -17.30 -16.64
N LEU A 421 7.00 -16.67 -15.46
CA LEU A 421 6.37 -17.22 -14.25
C LEU A 421 4.85 -17.36 -14.41
N ALA A 422 4.17 -16.38 -15.02
CA ALA A 422 2.74 -16.49 -15.33
C ALA A 422 2.45 -17.70 -16.24
N THR A 423 3.20 -17.86 -17.34
CA THR A 423 3.11 -19.04 -18.22
C THR A 423 3.31 -20.35 -17.45
N ARG A 424 4.33 -20.41 -16.58
CA ARG A 424 4.61 -21.61 -15.74
C ARG A 424 3.49 -21.90 -14.73
N LEU A 425 2.83 -20.88 -14.19
CA LEU A 425 1.69 -21.05 -13.29
C LEU A 425 0.46 -21.61 -14.02
N LEU A 426 0.19 -21.17 -15.26
CA LEU A 426 -0.93 -21.67 -16.06
C LEU A 426 -0.70 -23.09 -16.58
N ALA A 427 0.53 -23.43 -16.98
CA ALA A 427 0.91 -24.72 -17.56
C ALA A 427 0.92 -25.92 -16.58
N GLN A 428 0.27 -25.81 -15.40
CA GLN A 428 0.28 -26.82 -14.34
C GLN A 428 -0.99 -26.75 -13.47
N SER A 429 -1.19 -27.76 -12.62
CA SER A 429 -2.38 -27.91 -11.76
C SER A 429 -2.07 -28.23 -10.28
N LYS A 430 -0.81 -28.13 -9.85
CA LYS A 430 -0.35 -28.43 -8.48
C LYS A 430 -0.56 -27.25 -7.52
N VAL A 431 -0.41 -26.03 -8.02
CA VAL A 431 -0.67 -24.79 -7.27
C VAL A 431 -1.74 -23.95 -7.99
N PRO A 432 -2.44 -23.04 -7.28
CA PRO A 432 -3.42 -22.17 -7.92
C PRO A 432 -2.79 -21.26 -8.98
N HIS A 433 -3.58 -20.93 -10.01
CA HIS A 433 -3.22 -19.96 -11.05
C HIS A 433 -3.28 -18.53 -10.51
N TYR A 434 -2.28 -18.17 -9.70
CA TYR A 434 -2.16 -16.82 -9.17
C TYR A 434 -1.86 -15.83 -10.30
N GLY A 435 -2.49 -14.66 -10.26
CA GLY A 435 -2.07 -13.53 -11.08
C GLY A 435 -0.68 -13.03 -10.65
N VAL A 436 0.15 -12.65 -11.61
CA VAL A 436 1.53 -12.18 -11.37
C VAL A 436 1.60 -10.69 -11.59
N LEU A 437 2.01 -9.96 -10.54
CA LEU A 437 2.01 -8.51 -10.48
C LEU A 437 3.46 -8.00 -10.46
N ASN A 438 3.87 -7.27 -11.50
CA ASN A 438 5.23 -6.79 -11.66
C ASN A 438 5.39 -5.41 -11.00
N GLU A 439 6.03 -5.38 -9.84
CA GLU A 439 6.34 -4.14 -9.12
C GLU A 439 7.84 -3.81 -9.23
N GLY A 440 8.44 -4.20 -10.36
CA GLY A 440 9.73 -3.72 -10.83
C GLY A 440 9.76 -2.20 -10.98
N ILE A 441 10.89 -1.61 -10.60
CA ILE A 441 11.30 -0.26 -11.01
C ILE A 441 12.80 -0.31 -11.30
N SER A 442 13.21 0.05 -12.50
CA SER A 442 14.62 0.07 -12.89
C SER A 442 15.48 0.99 -12.02
N ALA A 443 16.67 0.55 -11.64
CA ALA A 443 17.58 1.22 -10.69
C ALA A 443 17.03 1.47 -9.27
N ASN A 444 15.90 0.85 -8.90
CA ASN A 444 15.31 0.96 -7.57
C ASN A 444 16.13 0.26 -6.48
N ARG A 445 15.91 0.69 -5.24
CA ARG A 445 16.69 0.34 -4.05
C ARG A 445 15.79 -0.07 -2.89
N VAL A 446 16.34 -0.83 -1.94
CA VAL A 446 15.65 -1.19 -0.70
C VAL A 446 15.44 0.04 0.19
N ILE A 447 16.51 0.79 0.47
CA ILE A 447 16.55 1.75 1.60
C ILE A 447 16.60 3.24 1.24
N ALA A 448 16.87 3.58 -0.02
CA ALA A 448 17.13 4.96 -0.42
C ALA A 448 16.30 5.35 -1.65
N ASP A 449 15.53 6.44 -1.54
CA ASP A 449 14.76 6.99 -2.65
C ASP A 449 15.72 7.54 -3.73
N ARG A 450 15.42 7.25 -5.00
CA ARG A 450 16.06 7.86 -6.17
C ARG A 450 15.27 9.08 -6.63
N TYR A 451 13.96 8.93 -6.71
CA TYR A 451 13.01 10.03 -6.88
C TYR A 451 12.34 10.36 -5.54
N PRO A 452 12.38 11.62 -5.04
CA PRO A 452 11.81 11.99 -3.73
C PRO A 452 10.28 12.03 -3.67
N GLY A 453 9.56 11.62 -4.72
CA GLY A 453 8.10 11.52 -4.71
C GLY A 453 7.33 12.82 -5.02
N ASP A 454 8.01 13.92 -5.34
CA ASP A 454 7.40 15.21 -5.69
C ASP A 454 8.17 15.92 -6.81
N GLY A 455 7.49 16.83 -7.52
CA GLY A 455 8.06 17.59 -8.64
C GLY A 455 8.35 16.75 -9.89
N LEU A 456 8.87 17.40 -10.93
CA LEU A 456 9.32 16.72 -12.16
C LEU A 456 10.61 15.95 -11.90
N SER A 457 10.63 14.66 -12.25
CA SER A 457 11.82 13.83 -12.21
C SER A 457 12.51 13.71 -13.56
N THR A 458 13.84 13.79 -13.53
CA THR A 458 14.74 13.25 -14.57
C THR A 458 15.30 11.88 -14.19
N ASP A 459 15.03 11.39 -12.98
CA ASP A 459 15.48 10.11 -12.44
C ASP A 459 14.28 9.17 -12.23
N THR A 460 14.22 8.06 -12.98
CA THR A 460 13.14 7.07 -12.84
C THR A 460 13.53 5.88 -11.97
N GLY A 461 14.54 6.03 -11.11
CA GLY A 461 14.86 5.04 -10.07
C GLY A 461 13.77 4.87 -8.99
N GLY A 462 12.78 5.76 -8.97
CA GLY A 462 11.61 5.68 -8.09
C GLY A 462 11.84 6.00 -6.62
N VAL A 463 10.73 6.00 -5.90
CA VAL A 463 10.70 5.90 -4.44
C VAL A 463 11.21 4.50 -4.04
N SER A 464 11.90 4.37 -2.91
CA SER A 464 12.48 3.11 -2.41
C SER A 464 11.43 2.03 -2.16
N ALA A 465 11.88 0.76 -2.18
CA ALA A 465 11.03 -0.39 -1.90
C ALA A 465 10.32 -0.27 -0.54
N LEU A 466 11.01 0.22 0.49
CA LEU A 466 10.44 0.49 1.82
C LEU A 466 9.31 1.52 1.80
N HIS A 467 9.51 2.66 1.13
CA HIS A 467 8.51 3.73 1.09
C HIS A 467 7.30 3.36 0.23
N ARG A 468 7.47 2.57 -0.85
CA ARG A 468 6.37 2.21 -1.77
C ARG A 468 5.51 0.99 -1.37
N LEU A 469 5.85 0.25 -0.31
CA LEU A 469 5.13 -1.00 0.05
C LEU A 469 3.59 -0.86 0.16
N ASP A 470 3.08 0.24 0.72
CA ASP A 470 1.64 0.40 0.92
C ASP A 470 0.86 0.56 -0.40
N ARG A 471 1.45 1.23 -1.39
CA ARG A 471 0.96 1.41 -2.77
C ARG A 471 1.20 0.18 -3.65
N ASP A 472 2.43 -0.31 -3.67
CA ASP A 472 2.91 -1.30 -4.65
C ASP A 472 2.69 -2.75 -4.20
N VAL A 473 2.62 -3.04 -2.89
CA VAL A 473 2.41 -4.41 -2.38
C VAL A 473 1.07 -4.54 -1.68
N PHE A 474 0.78 -3.67 -0.72
CA PHE A 474 -0.36 -3.85 0.18
C PHE A 474 -1.68 -3.37 -0.41
N ALA A 475 -1.66 -2.41 -1.33
CA ALA A 475 -2.82 -1.98 -2.10
C ALA A 475 -3.08 -2.85 -3.36
N GLN A 476 -2.26 -3.87 -3.64
CA GLN A 476 -2.53 -4.75 -4.79
C GLN A 476 -3.77 -5.62 -4.59
N THR A 477 -4.40 -6.01 -5.70
CA THR A 477 -5.63 -6.79 -5.70
C THR A 477 -5.36 -8.25 -5.35
N SER A 478 -5.83 -8.64 -4.16
CA SER A 478 -5.82 -10.00 -3.62
C SER A 478 -4.44 -10.63 -3.47
N ALA A 479 -3.43 -9.81 -3.23
CA ALA A 479 -2.08 -10.25 -2.90
C ALA A 479 -2.09 -11.31 -1.78
N LYS A 480 -1.31 -12.38 -2.00
CA LYS A 480 -1.11 -13.50 -1.08
C LYS A 480 0.33 -13.59 -0.61
N THR A 481 1.24 -13.45 -1.57
CA THR A 481 2.67 -13.64 -1.43
C THR A 481 3.38 -12.49 -2.11
N VAL A 482 4.45 -11.97 -1.51
CA VAL A 482 5.38 -11.05 -2.15
C VAL A 482 6.73 -11.72 -2.30
N VAL A 483 7.30 -11.66 -3.50
CA VAL A 483 8.70 -11.98 -3.78
C VAL A 483 9.48 -10.67 -3.76
N VAL A 484 10.59 -10.63 -3.03
CA VAL A 484 11.45 -9.44 -2.90
C VAL A 484 12.78 -9.74 -3.58
N PHE A 485 13.02 -9.10 -4.72
CA PHE A 485 14.25 -9.26 -5.51
C PHE A 485 14.87 -7.88 -5.76
N GLN A 486 15.73 -7.47 -4.81
CA GLN A 486 16.22 -6.11 -4.63
C GLN A 486 17.64 -6.14 -4.04
N GLY A 487 18.35 -5.00 -4.08
CA GLY A 487 19.59 -4.77 -3.35
C GLY A 487 20.82 -4.56 -4.22
N VAL A 488 20.79 -4.94 -5.50
CA VAL A 488 21.95 -4.75 -6.40
C VAL A 488 22.29 -3.26 -6.57
N ASN A 489 21.27 -2.39 -6.62
CA ASN A 489 21.43 -0.95 -6.75
C ASN A 489 21.73 -0.23 -5.42
N ASP A 490 21.58 -0.92 -4.29
CA ASP A 490 22.00 -0.43 -2.98
C ASP A 490 23.53 -0.64 -2.85
N VAL A 491 24.03 -1.87 -3.08
CA VAL A 491 25.47 -2.19 -2.96
C VAL A 491 26.33 -1.54 -4.05
N ARG A 492 25.86 -1.47 -5.30
CA ARG A 492 26.51 -0.71 -6.40
C ARG A 492 26.64 0.79 -6.10
N TRP A 493 25.92 1.30 -5.10
CA TRP A 493 25.99 2.69 -4.66
C TRP A 493 26.47 2.84 -3.21
N GLY A 494 27.16 1.82 -2.68
CA GLY A 494 27.91 1.91 -1.44
C GLY A 494 27.11 1.70 -0.14
N ALA A 495 25.87 1.21 -0.22
CA ALA A 495 25.16 0.75 0.98
C ALA A 495 25.83 -0.53 1.52
N SER A 496 25.92 -0.66 2.86
CA SER A 496 26.43 -1.87 3.49
C SER A 496 25.35 -2.95 3.60
N ALA A 497 25.78 -4.20 3.74
CA ALA A 497 24.87 -5.34 3.91
C ALA A 497 23.92 -5.12 5.09
N GLU A 498 24.40 -4.68 6.25
CA GLU A 498 23.59 -4.46 7.45
C GLU A 498 22.46 -3.45 7.23
N GLN A 499 22.72 -2.41 6.42
CA GLN A 499 21.70 -1.41 6.07
C GLN A 499 20.61 -2.03 5.17
N VAL A 500 21.01 -2.77 4.14
CA VAL A 500 20.07 -3.43 3.22
C VAL A 500 19.28 -4.51 3.94
N GLU A 501 19.93 -5.37 4.73
CA GLU A 501 19.27 -6.38 5.55
C GLU A 501 18.26 -5.78 6.54
N ALA A 502 18.57 -4.65 7.18
CA ALA A 502 17.63 -3.96 8.06
C ALA A 502 16.37 -3.52 7.30
N GLY A 503 16.52 -3.03 6.07
CA GLY A 503 15.40 -2.74 5.18
C GLY A 503 14.60 -3.99 4.79
N LEU A 504 15.28 -5.09 4.43
CA LEU A 504 14.62 -6.36 4.11
C LEU A 504 13.82 -6.91 5.31
N ARG A 505 14.35 -6.83 6.53
CA ARG A 505 13.65 -7.21 7.78
C ARG A 505 12.38 -6.38 8.01
N GLU A 506 12.40 -5.08 7.71
CA GLU A 506 11.22 -4.21 7.84
C GLU A 506 10.19 -4.48 6.73
N ILE A 507 10.61 -4.82 5.50
CA ILE A 507 9.70 -5.31 4.44
C ILE A 507 8.98 -6.58 4.89
N VAL A 508 9.74 -7.57 5.40
CA VAL A 508 9.20 -8.82 5.98
C VAL A 508 8.18 -8.50 7.07
N ALA A 509 8.55 -7.71 8.08
CA ALA A 509 7.69 -7.38 9.21
C ALA A 509 6.39 -6.68 8.79
N ARG A 510 6.45 -5.68 7.87
CA ARG A 510 5.26 -4.97 7.38
C ARG A 510 4.33 -5.83 6.52
N ALA A 511 4.87 -6.83 5.81
CA ALA A 511 4.11 -7.77 5.01
C ALA A 511 3.48 -8.89 5.87
N HIS A 512 4.23 -9.49 6.79
CA HIS A 512 3.71 -10.43 7.80
C HIS A 512 2.62 -9.81 8.66
N ALA A 513 2.76 -8.55 9.08
CA ALA A 513 1.72 -7.82 9.82
C ALA A 513 0.40 -7.68 9.05
N ARG A 514 0.42 -7.77 7.71
CA ARG A 514 -0.74 -7.78 6.82
C ARG A 514 -1.14 -9.21 6.39
N GLY A 515 -0.47 -10.23 6.93
CA GLY A 515 -0.68 -11.64 6.62
C GLY A 515 -0.47 -11.96 5.14
N LEU A 516 0.60 -11.42 4.56
CA LEU A 516 1.19 -11.89 3.31
C LEU A 516 2.35 -12.83 3.63
N LYS A 517 2.61 -13.80 2.76
CA LYS A 517 3.86 -14.58 2.75
C LYS A 517 4.97 -13.77 2.06
N VAL A 518 6.21 -13.90 2.49
CA VAL A 518 7.35 -13.11 2.01
C VAL A 518 8.49 -14.03 1.59
N ILE A 519 8.86 -13.99 0.32
CA ILE A 519 9.95 -14.80 -0.26
C ILE A 519 11.09 -13.87 -0.67
N GLY A 520 12.31 -14.13 -0.21
CA GLY A 520 13.49 -13.39 -0.65
C GLY A 520 14.10 -14.00 -1.92
N ALA A 521 14.74 -13.20 -2.77
CA ALA A 521 15.57 -13.70 -3.87
C ALA A 521 17.02 -13.24 -3.68
N THR A 522 17.99 -14.12 -3.96
CA THR A 522 19.41 -13.76 -3.89
C THR A 522 19.80 -12.83 -5.04
N ILE A 523 20.61 -11.82 -4.73
CA ILE A 523 21.11 -10.82 -5.67
C ILE A 523 22.09 -11.51 -6.64
N THR A 524 21.78 -11.45 -7.93
CA THR A 524 22.58 -12.05 -8.99
C THR A 524 23.99 -11.45 -9.06
N PRO A 525 25.01 -12.24 -9.45
CA PRO A 525 26.36 -11.73 -9.69
C PRO A 525 26.39 -10.64 -10.76
N CYS A 526 27.36 -9.73 -10.67
CA CYS A 526 27.50 -8.64 -11.63
C CYS A 526 28.94 -8.15 -11.90
N GLU A 527 29.96 -8.95 -11.59
CA GLU A 527 31.35 -8.64 -11.95
C GLU A 527 31.47 -8.35 -13.46
N GLY A 528 32.08 -7.21 -13.79
CA GLY A 528 32.17 -6.66 -15.15
C GLY A 528 31.37 -5.37 -15.32
N GLU A 529 30.31 -5.16 -14.53
CA GLU A 529 29.61 -3.87 -14.51
C GLU A 529 30.39 -2.85 -13.67
N ALA A 530 30.45 -1.59 -14.13
CA ALA A 530 31.38 -0.58 -13.62
C ALA A 530 31.21 -0.19 -12.13
N LEU A 531 30.03 -0.41 -11.54
CA LEU A 531 29.76 -0.17 -10.12
C LEU A 531 29.80 -1.46 -9.28
N CYS A 532 29.80 -2.64 -9.91
CA CYS A 532 29.99 -3.94 -9.27
C CYS A 532 31.47 -4.21 -8.95
N THR A 533 32.05 -3.33 -8.14
CA THR A 533 33.42 -3.49 -7.60
C THR A 533 33.49 -4.69 -6.65
N PRO A 534 34.69 -5.28 -6.40
CA PRO A 534 34.86 -6.34 -5.41
C PRO A 534 34.36 -5.97 -4.00
N ALA A 535 34.38 -4.68 -3.64
CA ALA A 535 33.83 -4.20 -2.37
C ALA A 535 32.29 -4.27 -2.33
N ALA A 536 31.63 -3.99 -3.46
CA ALA A 536 30.18 -4.16 -3.61
C ALA A 536 29.78 -5.65 -3.66
N ASP A 537 30.61 -6.50 -4.27
CA ASP A 537 30.38 -7.95 -4.31
C ASP A 537 30.45 -8.57 -2.90
N VAL A 538 31.38 -8.15 -2.04
CA VAL A 538 31.41 -8.56 -0.62
C VAL A 538 30.11 -8.20 0.11
N GLN A 539 29.50 -7.03 -0.17
CA GLN A 539 28.19 -6.68 0.40
C GLN A 539 27.06 -7.54 -0.19
N ARG A 540 27.12 -7.83 -1.50
CA ARG A 540 26.18 -8.73 -2.20
C ARG A 540 26.19 -10.14 -1.63
N GLU A 541 27.37 -10.72 -1.41
CA GLU A 541 27.53 -12.05 -0.82
C GLU A 541 27.02 -12.11 0.62
N ALA A 542 27.26 -11.07 1.42
CA ALA A 542 26.74 -10.96 2.78
C ALA A 542 25.19 -10.92 2.79
N ILE A 543 24.56 -10.08 1.95
CA ILE A 543 23.10 -10.04 1.81
C ILE A 543 22.56 -11.39 1.30
N ASN A 544 23.25 -12.05 0.38
CA ASN A 544 22.86 -13.38 -0.11
C ASN A 544 22.98 -14.48 0.95
N SER A 545 23.97 -14.39 1.84
CA SER A 545 24.08 -15.25 3.03
C SER A 545 22.91 -15.00 3.98
N PHE A 546 22.56 -13.74 4.23
CA PHE A 546 21.39 -13.35 5.03
C PHE A 546 20.08 -13.89 4.44
N VAL A 547 19.81 -13.68 3.14
CA VAL A 547 18.58 -14.14 2.45
C VAL A 547 18.40 -15.66 2.55
N ARG A 548 19.49 -16.43 2.45
CA ARG A 548 19.47 -17.89 2.62
C ARG A 548 19.33 -18.35 4.08
N SER A 549 19.51 -17.44 5.05
CA SER A 549 19.51 -17.77 6.48
C SER A 549 18.10 -17.81 7.08
N ALA A 550 17.92 -18.67 8.10
CA ALA A 550 16.73 -18.67 8.95
C ALA A 550 16.57 -17.40 9.80
N GLY A 551 17.62 -16.56 9.89
CA GLY A 551 17.59 -15.27 10.59
C GLY A 551 17.02 -14.11 9.75
N SER A 552 16.62 -14.37 8.51
CA SER A 552 16.03 -13.36 7.62
C SER A 552 14.58 -13.00 7.92
N GLY A 553 13.82 -13.96 8.44
CA GLY A 553 12.36 -13.86 8.56
C GLY A 553 11.59 -14.09 7.26
N PHE A 554 12.25 -14.36 6.12
CA PHE A 554 11.55 -14.81 4.92
C PHE A 554 10.95 -16.21 5.13
N ASP A 555 9.78 -16.46 4.55
CA ASP A 555 9.08 -17.76 4.57
C ASP A 555 9.67 -18.78 3.57
N GLY A 556 10.77 -18.42 2.91
CA GLY A 556 11.49 -19.18 1.88
C GLY A 556 12.33 -18.24 1.01
N PHE A 557 13.22 -18.80 0.18
CA PHE A 557 14.03 -18.03 -0.75
C PHE A 557 14.11 -18.64 -2.16
N LEU A 558 14.46 -17.81 -3.14
CA LEU A 558 14.78 -18.17 -4.51
C LEU A 558 16.27 -17.90 -4.75
N ASP A 559 17.04 -18.92 -5.12
CA ASP A 559 18.49 -18.77 -5.27
C ASP A 559 18.91 -18.34 -6.69
N PHE A 560 18.47 -17.14 -7.08
CA PHE A 560 18.75 -16.55 -8.39
C PHE A 560 20.25 -16.33 -8.64
N ASP A 561 21.05 -16.03 -7.62
CA ASP A 561 22.52 -16.07 -7.66
C ASP A 561 23.04 -17.43 -8.18
N ALA A 562 22.62 -18.54 -7.54
CA ALA A 562 23.05 -19.87 -7.94
C ALA A 562 22.54 -20.32 -9.32
N VAL A 563 21.45 -19.72 -9.81
CA VAL A 563 20.86 -20.03 -11.13
C VAL A 563 21.65 -19.41 -12.29
N VAL A 564 22.15 -18.18 -12.15
CA VAL A 564 22.78 -17.45 -13.28
C VAL A 564 24.29 -17.24 -13.18
N ARG A 565 24.93 -17.54 -12.05
CA ARG A 565 26.39 -17.37 -11.89
C ARG A 565 27.20 -18.34 -12.75
N ASP A 566 28.36 -17.89 -13.20
CA ASP A 566 29.34 -18.74 -13.87
C ASP A 566 29.95 -19.73 -12.84
N PRO A 567 29.87 -21.06 -13.05
CA PRO A 567 30.41 -22.03 -12.10
C PRO A 567 31.94 -22.02 -12.02
N ALA A 568 32.64 -21.44 -13.00
CA ALA A 568 34.09 -21.22 -12.98
C ALA A 568 34.47 -19.83 -12.44
N HIS A 569 33.56 -18.86 -12.41
CA HIS A 569 33.82 -17.49 -11.92
C HIS A 569 32.59 -16.90 -11.18
N PRO A 570 32.29 -17.35 -9.93
CA PRO A 570 30.97 -17.12 -9.30
C PRO A 570 30.54 -15.67 -9.05
N ALA A 571 31.46 -14.70 -9.05
CA ALA A 571 31.16 -13.27 -8.97
C ALA A 571 30.56 -12.69 -10.27
N ARG A 572 30.64 -13.45 -11.38
CA ARG A 572 30.18 -13.08 -12.72
C ARG A 572 28.94 -13.89 -13.14
N MET A 573 28.07 -13.27 -13.94
CA MET A 573 26.97 -13.96 -14.62
C MET A 573 27.50 -14.85 -15.76
N LEU A 574 26.95 -16.07 -15.89
CA LEU A 574 27.29 -17.02 -16.95
C LEU A 574 27.03 -16.37 -18.34
N PRO A 575 27.98 -16.42 -19.29
CA PRO A 575 27.83 -15.76 -20.60
C PRO A 575 26.64 -16.20 -21.48
N ALA A 576 25.99 -17.32 -21.15
CA ALA A 576 24.75 -17.78 -21.82
C ALA A 576 23.48 -17.07 -21.30
N TYR A 577 23.57 -16.37 -20.17
CA TYR A 577 22.48 -15.63 -19.52
C TYR A 577 22.71 -14.12 -19.50
N ASP A 578 23.98 -13.69 -19.45
CA ASP A 578 24.43 -12.29 -19.51
C ASP A 578 23.91 -11.57 -20.77
N SER A 579 23.33 -10.38 -20.62
CA SER A 579 22.92 -9.53 -21.76
C SER A 579 24.08 -8.85 -22.50
N GLY A 580 25.30 -8.98 -21.98
CA GLY A 580 26.48 -8.23 -22.43
C GLY A 580 26.70 -6.90 -21.70
N ASP A 581 25.92 -6.60 -20.65
CA ASP A 581 26.21 -5.51 -19.70
C ASP A 581 26.63 -5.96 -18.30
N HIS A 582 26.77 -7.28 -18.11
CA HIS A 582 27.25 -7.90 -16.88
C HIS A 582 26.39 -7.62 -15.64
N LEU A 583 25.16 -7.13 -15.79
CA LEU A 583 24.24 -6.85 -14.66
C LEU A 583 22.84 -7.44 -14.90
N HIS A 584 22.31 -7.25 -16.10
CA HIS A 584 20.97 -7.71 -16.46
C HIS A 584 21.08 -9.02 -17.24
N PRO A 585 20.33 -10.08 -16.84
CA PRO A 585 20.17 -11.25 -17.68
C PRO A 585 19.38 -10.90 -18.95
N GLY A 586 19.79 -11.43 -20.11
CA GLY A 586 18.95 -11.42 -21.31
C GLY A 586 17.81 -12.44 -21.22
N ASP A 587 16.99 -12.55 -22.27
CA ASP A 587 15.84 -13.48 -22.33
C ASP A 587 16.15 -14.92 -21.84
N PRO A 588 17.29 -15.57 -22.18
CA PRO A 588 17.61 -16.91 -21.67
C PRO A 588 17.81 -16.94 -20.15
N GLY A 589 18.44 -15.90 -19.59
CA GLY A 589 18.68 -15.76 -18.16
C GLY A 589 17.41 -15.42 -17.39
N LEU A 590 16.59 -14.50 -17.91
CA LEU A 590 15.27 -14.18 -17.34
C LEU A 590 14.35 -15.42 -17.36
N LYS A 591 14.41 -16.24 -18.42
CA LYS A 591 13.73 -17.53 -18.44
C LYS A 591 14.28 -18.50 -17.39
N ALA A 592 15.61 -18.61 -17.24
CA ALA A 592 16.23 -19.47 -16.24
C ALA A 592 15.83 -19.10 -14.80
N LEU A 593 15.78 -17.80 -14.47
CA LEU A 593 15.24 -17.30 -13.20
C LEU A 593 13.82 -17.81 -12.97
N ALA A 594 12.90 -17.58 -13.92
CA ALA A 594 11.51 -18.04 -13.80
C ALA A 594 11.36 -19.57 -13.76
N ASP A 595 12.18 -20.30 -14.51
CA ASP A 595 12.18 -21.78 -14.58
C ASP A 595 12.61 -22.42 -13.25
N SER A 596 13.53 -21.78 -12.52
CA SER A 596 14.08 -22.28 -11.24
C SER A 596 13.08 -22.33 -10.08
N ILE A 597 12.00 -21.53 -10.16
CA ILE A 597 11.05 -21.35 -9.05
C ILE A 597 10.22 -22.62 -8.86
N ASP A 598 10.34 -23.28 -7.69
CA ASP A 598 9.31 -24.21 -7.23
C ASP A 598 8.05 -23.42 -6.86
N LEU A 599 7.02 -23.56 -7.68
CA LEU A 599 5.76 -22.85 -7.56
C LEU A 599 5.05 -23.13 -6.22
N ASN A 600 5.37 -24.22 -5.52
CA ASN A 600 4.84 -24.48 -4.17
C ASN A 600 5.25 -23.42 -3.16
N VAL A 601 6.42 -22.79 -3.32
CA VAL A 601 6.90 -21.73 -2.42
C VAL A 601 5.97 -20.52 -2.42
N LEU A 602 5.24 -20.29 -3.52
CA LEU A 602 4.34 -19.15 -3.69
C LEU A 602 2.99 -19.31 -2.97
N ARG A 603 2.68 -20.50 -2.43
CA ARG A 603 1.44 -20.73 -1.67
C ARG A 603 1.52 -20.07 -0.28
N PRO A 604 0.52 -19.26 0.11
CA PRO A 604 0.40 -18.65 1.43
C PRO A 604 -0.02 -19.66 2.51
#